data_AF-A0A1X7T9I3-F1
#
_entry.id   AF-A0A1X7T9I3-F1
#
_cell.length_a   1.000
_cell.length_b   1.000
_cell.length_c   1.000
_cell.angle_alpha   90.00
_cell.angle_beta   90.00
_cell.angle_gamma   90.00
#
_symmetry.space_group_name_H-M   'P 1'
#
loop_
_entity.id
_entity.type
_entity.pdbx_description
1 polymer ?
#
loop_
_entity_poly.entity_id
_entity_poly.type
_entity_poly.pdbx_seq_one_letter_code
_entity_poly.pdbx_strand_id
1 'polypeptide(L)'
;MKSVTVQYVNVYLPHKRSRKIKNYSYLSKMDRSSKDIFNPSIIEDFYPTRPNNMEDVSLYEFVANYKFDKIGENGEREYKLRSKPVLPNHRKFNPMQEAERDDFYYSLIFLFVPFRDESTLVMEGETMEEAFRRHREVYEASNCEMLDKPLNGTLCQGGSRVTIFT
;
A
#
# COMPACT_ATOMS: atom_id res chain seq x y z
N MET A 1 8.43 -9.61 25.53
CA MET A 1 7.71 -9.05 24.36
C MET A 1 8.21 -9.72 23.09
N LYS A 2 7.34 -10.13 22.18
CA LYS A 2 7.75 -10.62 20.85
C LYS A 2 7.98 -9.40 19.95
N SER A 3 9.08 -9.36 19.20
CA SER A 3 9.36 -8.28 18.25
C SER A 3 8.41 -8.36 17.05
N VAL A 4 7.88 -7.21 16.63
CA VAL A 4 7.11 -7.07 15.39
C VAL A 4 8.06 -6.65 14.27
N THR A 5 8.02 -7.34 13.15
CA THR A 5 8.79 -6.94 11.96
C THR A 5 8.12 -5.74 11.31
N VAL A 6 8.88 -4.66 11.14
CA VAL A 6 8.43 -3.44 10.46
C VAL A 6 8.89 -3.48 9.00
N GLN A 7 7.99 -3.17 8.07
CA GLN A 7 8.30 -3.08 6.64
C GLN A 7 7.98 -1.67 6.14
N TYR A 8 9.00 -0.95 5.65
CA TYR A 8 8.79 0.40 5.13
C TYR A 8 8.16 0.36 3.72
N VAL A 9 7.11 1.16 3.53
CA VAL A 9 6.41 1.38 2.26
C VAL A 9 6.65 2.81 1.81
N ASN A 10 7.16 2.96 0.59
CA ASN A 10 7.51 4.26 0.03
C ASN A 10 6.29 4.93 -0.62
N VAL A 11 5.52 5.65 0.19
CA VAL A 11 4.23 6.28 -0.16
C VAL A 11 4.36 7.62 -0.89
N TYR A 12 5.56 8.05 -1.29
CA TYR A 12 5.67 9.24 -2.13
C TYR A 12 4.97 9.02 -3.48
N LEU A 13 4.57 10.14 -4.09
CA LEU A 13 4.13 10.20 -5.49
C LEU A 13 5.12 9.48 -6.42
N PRO A 14 4.65 8.89 -7.52
CA PRO A 14 5.47 7.98 -8.33
C PRO A 14 6.73 8.65 -8.87
N HIS A 15 6.66 9.93 -9.28
CA HIS A 15 7.81 10.70 -9.75
C HIS A 15 8.83 11.09 -8.65
N LYS A 16 8.45 11.00 -7.37
CA LYS A 16 9.32 11.22 -6.20
C LYS A 16 9.85 9.90 -5.61
N ARG A 17 9.30 8.75 -6.04
CA ARG A 17 9.60 7.44 -5.45
C ARG A 17 10.95 6.92 -5.94
N SER A 18 11.80 6.51 -5.01
CA SER A 18 13.08 5.86 -5.33
C SER A 18 12.91 4.34 -5.45
N ARG A 19 13.61 3.74 -6.43
CA ARG A 19 13.71 2.29 -6.63
C ARG A 19 15.13 1.80 -6.39
N LYS A 20 15.26 0.60 -5.85
CA LYS A 20 16.55 -0.02 -5.56
C LYS A 20 17.17 -0.54 -6.86
N ILE A 21 18.31 0.01 -7.27
CA ILE A 21 19.05 -0.47 -8.44
C ILE A 21 19.62 -1.88 -8.17
N LYS A 22 19.68 -2.72 -9.21
CA LYS A 22 20.32 -4.05 -9.17
C LYS A 22 21.80 -3.93 -8.81
N ASN A 23 22.38 -4.99 -8.25
CA ASN A 23 23.80 -4.97 -7.89
C ASN A 23 24.70 -4.86 -9.13
N TYR A 24 25.87 -4.24 -8.99
CA TYR A 24 26.84 -4.04 -10.07
C TYR A 24 27.19 -5.32 -10.84
N SER A 25 27.30 -6.46 -10.15
CA SER A 25 27.62 -7.75 -10.79
C SER A 25 26.56 -8.23 -11.79
N TYR A 26 25.30 -7.84 -11.59
CA TYR A 26 24.22 -8.06 -12.55
C TYR A 26 24.29 -7.03 -13.66
N LEU A 27 24.39 -5.75 -13.31
CA LEU A 27 24.40 -4.64 -14.26
C LEU A 27 25.55 -4.74 -15.29
N SER A 28 26.74 -5.19 -14.86
CA SER A 28 27.91 -5.31 -15.76
C SER A 28 27.73 -6.37 -16.85
N LYS A 29 26.80 -7.31 -16.66
CA LYS A 29 26.48 -8.37 -17.61
C LYS A 29 25.23 -8.07 -18.44
N MET A 30 24.52 -6.99 -18.12
CA MET A 30 23.34 -6.57 -18.87
C MET A 30 23.73 -5.86 -20.15
N ASP A 31 22.85 -5.95 -21.14
CA ASP A 31 22.97 -5.11 -22.33
C ASP A 31 22.88 -3.62 -21.96
N ARG A 32 23.69 -2.79 -22.63
CA ARG A 32 23.79 -1.35 -22.35
C ARG A 32 22.47 -0.60 -22.58
N SER A 33 21.57 -1.13 -23.41
CA SER A 33 20.26 -0.53 -23.68
C SER A 33 19.16 -1.05 -22.74
N SER A 34 19.47 -2.01 -21.86
CA SER A 34 18.48 -2.59 -20.96
C SER A 34 17.97 -1.56 -19.95
N LYS A 35 16.64 -1.44 -19.87
CA LYS A 35 15.94 -0.57 -18.92
C LYS A 35 15.57 -1.29 -17.61
N ASP A 36 15.77 -2.60 -17.55
CA ASP A 36 15.48 -3.45 -16.38
C ASP A 36 16.61 -3.39 -15.34
N ILE A 37 16.99 -2.19 -14.93
CA ILE A 37 18.11 -1.95 -14.00
C ILE A 37 17.68 -1.93 -12.53
N PHE A 38 16.37 -1.95 -12.25
CA PHE A 38 15.81 -1.88 -10.91
C PHE A 38 15.43 -3.26 -10.38
N ASN A 39 15.60 -3.47 -9.07
CA ASN A 39 15.05 -4.66 -8.44
C ASN A 39 13.51 -4.58 -8.43
N PRO A 40 12.83 -5.73 -8.57
CA PRO A 40 11.40 -5.81 -8.34
C PRO A 40 11.03 -5.26 -6.95
N SER A 41 9.96 -4.48 -6.90
CA SER A 41 9.47 -3.79 -5.72
C SER A 41 8.01 -4.14 -5.47
N ILE A 42 7.58 -4.06 -4.20
CA ILE A 42 6.20 -4.40 -3.85
C ILE A 42 5.20 -3.53 -4.61
N ILE A 43 5.49 -2.23 -4.69
CA ILE A 43 4.60 -1.24 -5.27
C ILE A 43 4.51 -1.37 -6.79
N GLU A 44 5.65 -1.47 -7.49
CA GLU A 44 5.67 -1.42 -8.95
C GLU A 44 5.45 -2.79 -9.61
N ASP A 45 5.85 -3.87 -8.94
CA ASP A 45 6.01 -5.17 -9.59
C ASP A 45 5.09 -6.24 -8.98
N PHE A 46 4.99 -6.33 -7.64
CA PHE A 46 4.24 -7.42 -6.99
C PHE A 46 2.75 -7.11 -6.77
N TYR A 47 2.44 -5.94 -6.21
CA TYR A 47 1.08 -5.57 -5.85
C TYR A 47 0.17 -5.35 -7.08
N PRO A 48 0.59 -4.64 -8.15
CA PRO A 48 -0.23 -4.45 -9.36
C PRO A 48 -0.56 -5.75 -10.10
N THR A 49 0.30 -6.76 -9.95
CA THR A 49 0.21 -8.05 -10.67
C THR A 49 -0.24 -9.19 -9.77
N ARG A 50 -0.84 -8.86 -8.61
CA ARG A 50 -1.43 -9.87 -7.71
C ARG A 50 -2.56 -10.64 -8.42
N PRO A 51 -2.83 -11.90 -8.03
CA PRO A 51 -3.95 -12.67 -8.59
C PRO A 51 -5.30 -11.98 -8.44
N ASN A 52 -6.25 -12.31 -9.31
CA ASN A 52 -7.57 -11.66 -9.36
C ASN A 52 -8.40 -11.89 -8.09
N ASN A 53 -8.17 -12.98 -7.35
CA ASN A 53 -8.84 -13.21 -6.07
C ASN A 53 -8.35 -12.29 -4.93
N MET A 54 -7.38 -11.40 -5.21
CA MET A 54 -6.88 -10.39 -4.28
C MET A 54 -7.22 -8.97 -4.75
N GLU A 55 -8.19 -8.79 -5.66
CA GLU A 55 -8.52 -7.48 -6.23
C GLU A 55 -8.85 -6.45 -5.14
N ASP A 56 -9.63 -6.86 -4.15
CA ASP A 56 -10.11 -6.01 -3.05
C ASP A 56 -9.08 -5.82 -1.93
N VAL A 57 -7.89 -6.43 -2.04
CA VAL A 57 -6.83 -6.30 -1.03
C VAL A 57 -6.07 -4.99 -1.25
N SER A 58 -6.08 -4.13 -0.24
CA SER A 58 -5.32 -2.86 -0.24
C SER A 58 -3.80 -3.09 -0.18
N LEU A 59 -3.00 -2.09 -0.57
CA LEU A 59 -1.55 -2.18 -0.50
C LEU A 59 -1.07 -2.42 0.95
N TYR A 60 -1.69 -1.75 1.92
CA TYR A 60 -1.38 -1.93 3.34
C TYR A 60 -1.61 -3.39 3.77
N GLU A 61 -2.79 -3.94 3.48
CA GLU A 61 -3.13 -5.31 3.83
C GLU A 61 -2.23 -6.33 3.12
N PHE A 62 -1.96 -6.09 1.85
CA PHE A 62 -1.06 -6.92 1.04
C PHE A 62 0.33 -7.02 1.69
N VAL A 63 0.93 -5.87 2.04
CA VAL A 63 2.24 -5.81 2.70
C VAL A 63 2.19 -6.49 4.07
N ALA A 64 1.17 -6.19 4.87
CA ALA A 64 1.03 -6.67 6.25
C ALA A 64 0.91 -8.19 6.32
N ASN A 65 0.09 -8.77 5.44
CA ASN A 65 -0.40 -10.13 5.59
C ASN A 65 0.21 -11.12 4.61
N TYR A 66 0.69 -10.68 3.45
CA TYR A 66 1.10 -11.58 2.38
C TYR A 66 2.59 -11.51 2.08
N LYS A 67 3.15 -12.65 1.68
CA LYS A 67 4.49 -12.74 1.12
C LYS A 67 4.45 -13.58 -0.15
N PHE A 68 5.29 -13.21 -1.11
CA PHE A 68 5.51 -14.01 -2.31
C PHE A 68 5.91 -15.44 -1.92
N ASP A 69 5.33 -16.42 -2.60
CA ASP A 69 5.66 -17.83 -2.42
C ASP A 69 6.43 -18.36 -3.63
N LYS A 70 5.77 -18.38 -4.79
CA LYS A 70 6.31 -18.93 -6.04
C LYS A 70 5.54 -18.38 -7.25
N ILE A 71 6.00 -18.74 -8.44
CA ILE A 71 5.22 -18.58 -9.67
C ILE A 71 4.49 -19.91 -9.92
N GLY A 72 3.17 -19.84 -10.12
CA GLY A 72 2.31 -20.98 -10.41
C GLY A 72 2.52 -21.52 -11.84
N GLU A 73 1.92 -22.66 -12.15
CA GLU A 73 2.03 -23.31 -13.46
C GLU A 73 1.47 -22.45 -14.60
N ASN A 74 0.48 -21.61 -14.29
CA ASN A 74 -0.11 -20.63 -15.21
C ASN A 74 0.76 -19.37 -15.42
N GLY A 75 1.91 -19.26 -14.75
CA GLY A 75 2.78 -18.09 -14.81
C GLY A 75 2.38 -16.95 -13.86
N GLU A 76 1.29 -17.09 -13.10
CA GLU A 76 0.85 -16.09 -12.12
C GLU A 76 1.66 -16.20 -10.83
N ARG A 77 1.75 -15.09 -10.09
CA ARG A 77 2.44 -15.07 -8.79
C ARG A 77 1.51 -15.59 -7.70
N GLU A 78 1.95 -16.61 -6.98
CA GLU A 78 1.26 -17.11 -5.79
C GLU A 78 1.79 -16.45 -4.52
N TYR A 79 0.88 -16.14 -3.61
CA TYR A 79 1.16 -15.50 -2.33
C TYR A 79 0.65 -16.36 -1.19
N LYS A 80 1.40 -16.39 -0.09
CA LYS A 80 0.98 -17.06 1.15
C LYS A 80 0.77 -16.06 2.26
N LEU A 81 -0.22 -16.35 3.11
CA LEU A 81 -0.43 -15.63 4.34
C LEU A 81 0.80 -15.80 5.24
N ARG A 82 1.22 -14.71 5.87
CA ARG A 82 2.31 -14.71 6.85
C ARG A 82 1.80 -15.34 8.14
N SER A 83 2.62 -16.20 8.74
CA SER A 83 2.35 -16.71 10.09
C SER A 83 2.41 -15.62 11.16
N LYS A 84 3.14 -14.53 10.88
CA LYS A 84 3.18 -13.32 11.70
C LYS A 84 3.06 -12.11 10.75
N PRO A 85 1.99 -11.30 10.87
CA PRO A 85 1.87 -10.08 10.12
C PRO A 85 3.05 -9.13 10.37
N VAL A 86 3.45 -8.41 9.34
CA VAL A 86 4.39 -7.29 9.48
C VAL A 86 3.60 -6.01 9.72
N LEU A 87 4.24 -5.00 10.32
CA LEU A 87 3.68 -3.66 10.43
C LEU A 87 4.19 -2.82 9.24
N PRO A 88 3.34 -2.48 8.25
CA PRO A 88 3.70 -1.51 7.24
C PRO A 88 3.94 -0.14 7.90
N ASN A 89 5.12 0.42 7.70
CA ASN A 89 5.49 1.76 8.15
C ASN A 89 5.73 2.66 6.95
N HIS A 90 5.50 3.95 7.08
CA HIS A 90 5.60 4.92 5.99
C HIS A 90 5.97 6.30 6.53
N ARG A 91 6.31 7.25 5.64
CA ARG A 91 6.51 8.65 6.05
C ARG A 91 5.18 9.21 6.56
N LYS A 92 5.23 9.91 7.70
CA LYS A 92 4.10 10.69 8.19
C LYS A 92 4.16 12.08 7.58
N PHE A 93 3.06 12.49 6.96
CA PHE A 93 2.86 13.84 6.44
C PHE A 93 1.97 14.63 7.39
N ASN A 94 2.22 15.93 7.54
CA ASN A 94 1.42 16.81 8.37
C ASN A 94 0.33 17.50 7.54
N PRO A 95 -0.96 17.13 7.68
CA PRO A 95 -2.04 17.75 6.90
C PRO A 95 -2.24 19.23 7.21
N MET A 96 -1.71 19.73 8.34
CA MET A 96 -1.77 21.15 8.69
C MET A 96 -0.74 21.98 7.92
N GLN A 97 0.27 21.36 7.32
CA GLN A 97 1.21 22.03 6.43
C GLN A 97 0.71 21.94 5.00
N GLU A 98 0.43 23.09 4.39
CA GLU A 98 -0.10 23.16 3.02
C GLU A 98 0.78 22.40 2.01
N ALA A 99 2.11 22.50 2.15
CA ALA A 99 3.07 21.81 1.29
C ALA A 99 3.06 20.27 1.43
N GLU A 100 2.52 19.72 2.52
CA GLU A 100 2.44 18.26 2.75
C GLU A 100 1.00 17.72 2.66
N ARG A 101 -0.01 18.61 2.51
CA ARG A 101 -1.43 18.23 2.53
C ARG A 101 -1.79 17.25 1.42
N ASP A 102 -1.30 17.50 0.21
CA ASP A 102 -1.54 16.60 -0.93
C ASP A 102 -0.83 15.26 -0.75
N ASP A 103 0.44 15.27 -0.31
CA ASP A 103 1.18 14.05 -0.03
C ASP A 103 0.51 13.23 1.10
N PHE A 104 -0.11 13.89 2.09
CA PHE A 104 -0.90 13.26 3.13
C PHE A 104 -2.11 12.51 2.57
N TYR A 105 -3.02 13.18 1.85
CA TYR A 105 -4.22 12.53 1.31
C TYR A 105 -3.87 11.45 0.29
N TYR A 106 -2.88 11.73 -0.56
CA TYR A 106 -2.33 10.75 -1.49
C TYR A 106 -1.88 9.47 -0.76
N SER A 107 -1.11 9.60 0.33
CA SER A 107 -0.60 8.46 1.08
C SER A 107 -1.71 7.59 1.68
N LEU A 108 -2.84 8.18 2.07
CA LEU A 108 -4.00 7.44 2.60
C LEU A 108 -4.68 6.65 1.49
N ILE A 109 -4.98 7.28 0.36
CA ILE A 109 -5.61 6.62 -0.79
C ILE A 109 -4.69 5.48 -1.27
N PHE A 110 -3.41 5.78 -1.45
CA PHE A 110 -2.41 4.82 -1.93
C PHE A 110 -2.21 3.60 -1.02
N LEU A 111 -2.41 3.73 0.30
CA LEU A 111 -2.25 2.59 1.21
C LEU A 111 -3.53 1.76 1.35
N PHE A 112 -4.69 2.40 1.37
CA PHE A 112 -5.93 1.79 1.85
C PHE A 112 -6.97 1.56 0.76
N VAL A 113 -6.89 2.24 -0.38
CA VAL A 113 -7.77 1.95 -1.52
C VAL A 113 -7.13 0.86 -2.36
N PRO A 114 -7.83 -0.25 -2.68
CA PRO A 114 -7.30 -1.26 -3.59
C PRO A 114 -7.13 -0.69 -5.01
N PHE A 115 -5.99 -0.95 -5.64
CA PHE A 115 -5.73 -0.54 -7.03
C PHE A 115 -4.80 -1.51 -7.75
N ARG A 116 -4.83 -1.52 -9.07
CA ARG A 116 -3.78 -2.13 -9.92
C ARG A 116 -2.95 -1.08 -10.60
N ASP A 117 -3.62 -0.09 -11.17
CA ASP A 117 -3.00 1.05 -11.82
C ASP A 117 -3.07 2.26 -10.89
N GLU A 118 -1.92 2.78 -10.48
CA GLU A 118 -1.80 3.93 -9.59
C GLU A 118 -2.47 5.18 -10.17
N SER A 119 -2.60 5.28 -11.49
CA SER A 119 -3.27 6.40 -12.16
C SER A 119 -4.79 6.43 -11.95
N THR A 120 -5.40 5.31 -11.52
CA THR A 120 -6.86 5.26 -11.24
C THR A 120 -7.21 5.83 -9.87
N LEU A 121 -6.22 6.11 -9.03
CA LEU A 121 -6.46 6.61 -7.67
C LEU A 121 -7.02 8.04 -7.70
N VAL A 122 -6.52 8.89 -8.60
CA VAL A 122 -6.84 10.32 -8.71
C VAL A 122 -7.25 10.64 -10.13
N MET A 123 -8.45 11.20 -10.31
CA MET A 123 -8.95 11.53 -11.65
C MET A 123 -8.28 12.80 -12.19
N GLU A 124 -8.26 12.96 -13.51
CA GLU A 124 -7.74 14.18 -14.13
C GLU A 124 -8.54 15.40 -13.67
N GLY A 125 -7.83 16.43 -13.17
CA GLY A 125 -8.43 17.65 -12.63
C GLY A 125 -8.92 17.56 -11.17
N GLU A 126 -8.83 16.40 -10.54
CA GLU A 126 -9.20 16.19 -9.13
C GLU A 126 -8.03 16.53 -8.19
N THR A 127 -8.33 17.19 -7.07
CA THR A 127 -7.35 17.36 -5.99
C THR A 127 -7.18 16.07 -5.18
N MET A 128 -6.06 15.91 -4.46
CA MET A 128 -5.84 14.72 -3.63
C MET A 128 -6.90 14.57 -2.53
N GLU A 129 -7.40 15.69 -1.99
CA GLU A 129 -8.46 15.68 -0.99
C GLU A 129 -9.82 15.25 -1.56
N GLU A 130 -10.17 15.70 -2.76
CA GLU A 130 -11.39 15.28 -3.46
C GLU A 130 -11.36 13.78 -3.77
N ALA A 131 -10.23 13.28 -4.26
CA ALA A 131 -10.01 11.85 -4.49
C ALA A 131 -10.19 11.04 -3.20
N PHE A 132 -9.64 11.54 -2.09
CA PHE A 132 -9.80 10.89 -0.78
C PHE A 132 -11.27 10.85 -0.36
N ARG A 133 -11.99 11.97 -0.52
CA ARG A 133 -13.42 12.06 -0.17
C ARG A 133 -14.28 11.13 -1.00
N ARG A 134 -13.97 10.97 -2.28
CA ARG A 134 -14.64 10.03 -3.19
C ARG A 134 -14.41 8.57 -2.78
N HIS A 135 -13.22 8.24 -2.31
CA HIS A 135 -12.87 6.91 -1.82
C HIS A 135 -13.20 6.67 -0.34
N ARG A 136 -13.86 7.64 0.33
CA ARG A 136 -14.09 7.62 1.78
C ARG A 136 -14.81 6.35 2.25
N GLU A 137 -15.82 5.90 1.52
CA GLU A 137 -16.57 4.69 1.87
C GLU A 137 -15.68 3.43 1.83
N VAL A 138 -14.78 3.35 0.85
CA VAL A 138 -13.78 2.26 0.73
C VAL A 138 -12.80 2.32 1.90
N TYR A 139 -12.29 3.51 2.22
CA TYR A 139 -11.39 3.74 3.35
C TYR A 139 -12.05 3.38 4.70
N GLU A 140 -13.30 3.78 4.91
CA GLU A 140 -14.05 3.48 6.14
C GLU A 140 -14.34 1.97 6.27
N ALA A 141 -14.65 1.29 5.17
CA ALA A 141 -14.81 -0.16 5.15
C ALA A 141 -13.50 -0.90 5.48
N SER A 142 -12.37 -0.49 4.88
CA SER A 142 -11.05 -1.09 5.16
C SER A 142 -10.52 -0.78 6.57
N ASN A 143 -10.93 0.34 7.19
CA ASN A 143 -10.53 0.70 8.54
C ASN A 143 -11.46 0.20 9.65
N CYS A 144 -12.72 -0.14 9.38
CA CYS A 144 -13.55 -0.83 10.38
C CYS A 144 -12.86 -2.12 10.85
N GLU A 145 -12.27 -2.90 9.95
CA GLU A 145 -11.56 -4.13 10.33
C GLU A 145 -10.25 -3.91 11.12
N MET A 146 -9.61 -2.74 10.96
CA MET A 146 -8.40 -2.39 11.72
C MET A 146 -8.70 -1.78 13.09
N LEU A 147 -9.80 -1.03 13.23
CA LEU A 147 -10.25 -0.45 14.49
C LEU A 147 -11.01 -1.46 15.36
N ASP A 148 -11.53 -2.55 14.78
CA ASP A 148 -12.21 -3.64 15.49
C ASP A 148 -11.27 -4.72 16.04
N LYS A 149 -9.95 -4.61 15.90
CA LYS A 149 -9.03 -5.51 16.60
C LYS A 149 -8.80 -5.02 18.02
N PRO A 150 -9.37 -5.70 19.04
CA PRO A 150 -9.28 -5.20 20.40
C PRO A 150 -7.85 -5.36 20.90
N LEU A 151 -7.18 -4.24 21.16
CA LEU A 151 -6.23 -4.19 22.26
C LEU A 151 -7.05 -4.36 23.54
N ASN A 152 -7.25 -5.61 23.94
CA ASN A 152 -8.00 -6.08 25.12
C ASN A 152 -9.53 -6.13 24.99
N GLY A 153 -10.02 -7.29 24.51
CA GLY A 153 -11.22 -7.98 24.99
C GLY A 153 -12.49 -7.19 25.35
N THR A 154 -12.99 -6.30 24.49
CA THR A 154 -14.38 -5.84 24.60
C THR A 154 -15.04 -5.73 23.23
N LEU A 155 -16.17 -6.40 23.07
CA LEU A 155 -17.02 -6.40 21.87
C LEU A 155 -17.91 -5.15 21.93
N CYS A 156 -17.76 -4.20 21.00
CA CYS A 156 -18.69 -3.08 20.90
C CYS A 156 -19.91 -3.51 20.06
N GLN A 157 -21.01 -3.84 20.74
CA GLN A 157 -22.34 -3.78 20.15
C GLN A 157 -22.77 -2.31 20.03
N GLY A 158 -23.42 -1.98 18.92
CA GLY A 158 -24.30 -0.82 18.81
C GLY A 158 -23.62 0.45 18.29
N GLY A 159 -24.08 0.89 17.14
CA GLY A 159 -23.57 2.06 16.44
C GLY A 159 -23.55 3.34 17.27
N SER A 160 -22.51 4.13 17.06
CA SER A 160 -22.57 5.59 17.16
C SER A 160 -21.44 6.21 16.33
N ARG A 161 -21.85 7.22 15.55
CA ARG A 161 -21.06 8.07 14.66
C ARG A 161 -19.76 8.55 15.31
N VAL A 162 -18.66 8.50 14.55
CA VAL A 162 -17.46 9.29 14.85
C VAL A 162 -17.45 10.53 13.96
N THR A 163 -17.62 11.68 14.59
CA THR A 163 -17.41 13.01 14.03
C THR A 163 -15.91 13.20 13.73
N ILE A 164 -15.57 13.50 12.48
CA ILE A 164 -14.23 13.96 12.10
C ILE A 164 -14.22 15.48 12.32
N PHE A 165 -13.34 15.96 13.21
CA PHE A 165 -13.21 17.37 13.56
C PHE A 165 -12.81 18.22 12.34
N THR A 166 -13.45 19.38 12.23
CA THR A 166 -13.21 20.48 11.29
C THR A 166 -11.86 21.15 11.51
#